data_AF-A0A067LZX6-F1
#
_entry.id   AF-A0A067LZX6-F1
#
_cell.length_a   1.000
_cell.length_b   1.000
_cell.length_c   1.000
_cell.angle_alpha   90.00
_cell.angle_beta   90.00
_cell.angle_gamma   90.00
#
_symmetry.space_group_name_H-M   'P 1'
#
loop_
_entity.id
_entity.type
_entity.pdbx_description
1 polymer ?
#
loop_
_entity_poly.entity_id
_entity_poly.type
_entity_poly.pdbx_seq_one_letter_code
_entity_poly.pdbx_strand_id
1 'polypeptide(L)'
;MANPPHPYGDHHIQHFPTQSISKLAPLSGLILCIVLVVLFFVRYYVLESFLLRKLYGKKYTDLNDKERRGFLNHHIAGATKLIIFIVALYPFINVAFRTSNLHDRMGPGSHVTMGDMLLICAHMLVAMYIFELIYRTNVSPIGVLHHVGTIIIGQTAIVLTLNLIGESDATIEFLLCTVWGAFDIVAEFLPHISIVLYRLYPESHHFLRRVFLISAITTFLGTIMETSVIFYFFGSLWYRWSLAFKITTPLLHCAFSACQLHGSRVFWKMYQKQGRLIKQEADMEASVRKEGKLEEQLTPPGISNLYKNYNESTVVGSADYLQHDPSTSSTAQLTHPEDAHTKS
;
A
#
# COMPACT_ATOMS: atom_id res chain seq x y z
N MET A 1 7.22 31.42 -26.26
CA MET A 1 6.71 32.71 -25.73
C MET A 1 6.30 32.45 -24.29
N ALA A 2 6.93 33.11 -23.33
CA ALA A 2 6.51 33.00 -21.92
C ALA A 2 5.19 33.76 -21.76
N ASN A 3 4.20 33.15 -21.10
CA ASN A 3 2.96 33.83 -20.77
C ASN A 3 3.29 35.03 -19.85
N PRO A 4 2.65 36.20 -20.05
CA PRO A 4 2.82 37.32 -19.15
C PRO A 4 2.45 36.89 -17.72
N PRO A 5 3.17 37.36 -16.69
CA PRO A 5 2.81 37.06 -15.31
C PRO A 5 1.36 37.49 -15.06
N HIS A 6 0.52 36.55 -14.61
CA HIS A 6 -0.83 36.87 -14.19
C HIS A 6 -0.77 37.90 -13.06
N PRO A 7 -1.58 38.98 -13.09
CA PRO A 7 -1.51 40.08 -12.13
C PRO A 7 -1.90 39.69 -10.70
N TYR A 8 -2.29 38.44 -10.47
CA TYR A 8 -2.75 37.93 -9.19
C TYR A 8 -1.67 37.05 -8.54
N GLY A 9 -0.66 37.70 -7.96
CA GLY A 9 0.15 37.08 -6.91
C GLY A 9 -0.75 36.66 -5.74
N ASP A 10 -0.47 35.49 -5.16
CA ASP A 10 -1.14 34.85 -4.01
C ASP A 10 -2.62 34.40 -4.17
N HIS A 11 -3.32 34.74 -5.26
CA HIS A 11 -4.75 34.40 -5.45
C HIS A 11 -5.05 33.47 -6.65
N HIS A 12 -4.06 32.78 -7.21
CA HIS A 12 -4.24 31.93 -8.41
C HIS A 12 -5.43 30.96 -8.32
N ILE A 13 -5.56 30.27 -7.19
CA ILE A 13 -6.62 29.28 -6.96
C ILE A 13 -8.02 29.93 -6.96
N GLN A 14 -8.15 31.13 -6.40
CA GLN A 14 -9.44 31.83 -6.31
C GLN A 14 -10.00 32.18 -7.69
N HIS A 15 -9.12 32.47 -8.65
CA HIS A 15 -9.48 32.83 -10.02
C HIS A 15 -9.31 31.69 -11.02
N PHE A 16 -9.13 30.45 -10.56
CA PHE A 16 -8.93 29.30 -11.46
C PHE A 16 -10.13 29.11 -12.39
N PRO A 17 -9.96 29.06 -13.72
CA PRO A 17 -11.08 29.04 -14.66
C PRO A 17 -11.87 27.73 -14.57
N THR A 18 -13.19 27.82 -14.70
CA THR A 18 -14.04 26.64 -14.91
C THR A 18 -13.85 26.15 -16.36
N GLN A 19 -13.25 24.97 -16.51
CA GLN A 19 -12.87 24.39 -17.78
C GLN A 19 -12.86 22.85 -17.72
N SER A 20 -12.87 22.20 -18.88
CA SER A 20 -12.73 20.75 -18.96
C SER A 20 -11.35 20.33 -18.45
N ILE A 21 -11.25 19.19 -17.78
CA ILE A 21 -9.94 18.74 -17.27
C ILE A 21 -9.01 18.28 -18.39
N SER A 22 -9.55 17.70 -19.45
CA SER A 22 -8.78 17.13 -20.55
C SER A 22 -9.70 16.83 -21.73
N LYS A 23 -9.17 16.89 -22.95
CA LYS A 23 -9.88 16.42 -24.16
C LYS A 23 -10.12 14.91 -24.15
N LEU A 24 -9.37 14.17 -23.33
CA LEU A 24 -9.50 12.74 -23.14
C LEU A 24 -10.58 12.36 -22.11
N ALA A 25 -11.16 13.32 -21.38
CA ALA A 25 -12.16 13.05 -20.36
C ALA A 25 -13.37 12.22 -20.87
N PRO A 26 -13.90 12.42 -22.10
CA PRO A 26 -14.94 11.55 -22.64
C PRO A 26 -14.54 10.08 -22.82
N LEU A 27 -13.24 9.80 -22.90
CA LEU A 27 -12.67 8.44 -23.00
C LEU A 27 -12.31 7.84 -21.63
N SER A 28 -12.77 8.44 -20.53
CA SER A 28 -12.43 8.01 -19.16
C SER A 28 -12.67 6.53 -18.89
N GLY A 29 -13.79 5.97 -19.35
CA GLY A 29 -14.07 4.54 -19.20
C GLY A 29 -13.03 3.66 -19.89
N LEU A 30 -12.61 4.04 -21.11
CA LEU A 30 -11.57 3.31 -21.85
C LEU A 30 -10.21 3.41 -21.16
N ILE A 31 -9.85 4.61 -20.66
CA ILE A 31 -8.60 4.81 -19.91
C ILE A 31 -8.58 3.91 -18.67
N LEU A 32 -9.67 3.90 -17.89
CA LEU A 32 -9.79 3.04 -16.70
C LEU A 32 -9.63 1.55 -17.06
N CYS A 33 -10.29 1.09 -18.13
CA CYS A 33 -10.15 -0.29 -18.61
C CYS A 33 -8.71 -0.62 -19.02
N ILE A 34 -8.03 0.26 -19.77
CA ILE A 34 -6.63 0.07 -20.17
C ILE A 34 -5.74 -0.08 -18.93
N VAL A 35 -5.91 0.79 -17.94
CA VAL A 35 -5.12 0.73 -16.71
C VAL A 35 -5.36 -0.59 -15.96
N LEU A 36 -6.61 -1.04 -15.82
CA LEU A 36 -6.94 -2.32 -15.18
C LEU A 36 -6.29 -3.51 -15.90
N VAL A 37 -6.29 -3.51 -17.24
CA VAL A 37 -5.63 -4.53 -18.07
C VAL A 37 -4.11 -4.51 -17.85
N VAL A 38 -3.50 -3.32 -17.81
CA VAL A 38 -2.06 -3.17 -17.52
C VAL A 38 -1.74 -3.70 -16.11
N LEU A 39 -2.52 -3.34 -15.09
CA LEU A 39 -2.34 -3.86 -13.73
C LEU A 39 -2.46 -5.38 -13.69
N PHE A 40 -3.40 -5.96 -14.43
CA PHE A 40 -3.53 -7.41 -14.56
C PHE A 40 -2.28 -8.06 -15.17
N PHE A 41 -1.74 -7.52 -16.27
CA PHE A 41 -0.55 -8.08 -16.92
C PHE A 41 0.70 -7.94 -16.05
N VAL A 42 0.88 -6.78 -15.41
CA VAL A 42 1.98 -6.55 -14.45
C VAL A 42 1.86 -7.53 -13.28
N ARG A 43 0.68 -7.68 -12.69
CA ARG A 43 0.42 -8.65 -11.62
C ARG A 43 0.82 -10.06 -12.04
N TYR A 44 0.24 -10.55 -13.13
CA TYR A 44 0.28 -11.96 -13.48
C TYR A 44 1.61 -12.38 -14.10
N TYR A 45 2.06 -11.66 -15.12
CA TYR A 45 3.24 -12.06 -15.89
C TYR A 45 4.55 -11.52 -15.29
N VAL A 46 4.52 -10.31 -14.71
CA VAL A 46 5.75 -9.68 -14.19
C VAL A 46 5.97 -10.03 -12.72
N LEU A 47 5.00 -9.73 -11.83
CA LEU A 47 5.21 -9.85 -10.39
C LEU A 47 5.10 -11.29 -9.89
N GLU A 48 3.95 -11.95 -10.12
CA GLU A 48 3.63 -13.27 -9.57
C GLU A 48 4.51 -14.38 -10.16
N SER A 49 4.69 -14.34 -11.49
CA SER A 49 5.40 -15.38 -12.23
C SER A 49 6.92 -15.22 -12.17
N PHE A 50 7.43 -13.98 -12.07
CA PHE A 50 8.86 -13.72 -12.26
C PHE A 50 9.49 -12.92 -11.11
N LEU A 51 9.14 -11.65 -10.95
CA LEU A 51 9.92 -10.70 -10.13
C LEU A 51 9.91 -11.04 -8.64
N LEU A 52 8.75 -11.35 -8.05
CA LEU A 52 8.67 -11.61 -6.60
C LEU A 52 9.34 -12.93 -6.23
N ARG A 53 9.20 -13.97 -7.07
CA ARG A 53 9.90 -15.24 -6.90
C ARG A 53 11.41 -15.05 -6.98
N LYS A 54 11.89 -14.25 -7.93
CA LYS A 54 13.33 -13.98 -8.11
C LYS A 54 13.90 -13.10 -6.99
N LEU A 55 13.18 -12.06 -6.57
CA LEU A 55 13.67 -11.07 -5.61
C LEU A 55 13.63 -11.57 -4.16
N TYR A 56 12.58 -12.30 -3.79
CA TYR A 56 12.35 -12.74 -2.40
C TYR A 56 12.56 -14.24 -2.18
N GLY A 57 12.58 -15.04 -3.25
CA GLY A 57 12.84 -16.49 -3.17
C GLY A 57 11.89 -17.19 -2.20
N LYS A 58 12.46 -18.00 -1.30
CA LYS A 58 11.74 -18.79 -0.30
C LYS A 58 10.81 -17.95 0.59
N LYS A 59 11.24 -16.74 0.97
CA LYS A 59 10.41 -15.83 1.79
C LYS A 59 9.07 -15.48 1.16
N TYR A 60 8.96 -15.56 -0.16
CA TYR A 60 7.71 -15.34 -0.88
C TYR A 60 6.98 -16.65 -1.20
N THR A 61 7.70 -17.71 -1.59
CA THR A 61 7.08 -18.99 -1.96
C THR A 61 6.51 -19.75 -0.77
N ASP A 62 7.06 -19.52 0.43
CA ASP A 62 6.64 -20.20 1.66
C ASP A 62 5.41 -19.53 2.31
N LEU A 63 5.00 -18.35 1.82
CA LEU A 63 3.78 -17.69 2.27
C LEU A 63 2.55 -18.48 1.81
N ASN A 64 1.55 -18.59 2.69
CA ASN A 64 0.26 -19.15 2.28
C ASN A 64 -0.41 -18.27 1.21
N ASP A 65 -1.36 -18.83 0.46
CA ASP A 65 -1.99 -18.14 -0.68
C ASP A 65 -2.60 -16.78 -0.30
N LYS A 66 -3.19 -16.67 0.90
CA LYS A 66 -3.79 -15.43 1.41
C LYS A 66 -2.71 -14.36 1.63
N GLU A 67 -1.62 -14.71 2.29
CA GLU A 67 -0.49 -13.82 2.55
C GLU A 67 0.25 -13.45 1.28
N ARG A 68 0.43 -14.42 0.37
CA ARG A 68 1.09 -14.23 -0.92
C ARG A 68 0.31 -13.25 -1.79
N ARG A 69 -1.02 -13.38 -1.87
CA ARG A 69 -1.90 -12.40 -2.55
C ARG A 69 -1.81 -11.03 -1.92
N GLY A 70 -1.87 -10.95 -0.59
CA GLY A 70 -1.71 -9.67 0.13
C GLY A 70 -0.34 -9.04 -0.08
N PHE A 71 0.72 -9.84 -0.18
CA PHE A 71 2.10 -9.37 -0.38
C PHE A 71 2.27 -8.79 -1.77
N LEU A 72 1.78 -9.51 -2.78
CA LEU A 72 1.75 -9.04 -4.16
C LEU A 72 0.93 -7.76 -4.29
N ASN A 73 -0.24 -7.69 -3.66
CA ASN A 73 -1.10 -6.51 -3.72
C ASN A 73 -0.39 -5.25 -3.19
N HIS A 74 0.34 -5.35 -2.07
CA HIS A 74 1.09 -4.20 -1.55
C HIS A 74 2.21 -3.74 -2.49
N HIS A 75 2.81 -4.63 -3.28
CA HIS A 75 3.77 -4.23 -4.31
C HIS A 75 3.10 -3.49 -5.45
N ILE A 76 1.95 -3.98 -5.94
CA ILE A 76 1.18 -3.28 -6.98
C ILE A 76 0.74 -1.91 -6.47
N ALA A 77 0.07 -1.85 -5.32
CA ALA A 77 -0.41 -0.61 -4.74
C ALA A 77 0.74 0.39 -4.51
N GLY A 78 1.83 -0.05 -3.88
CA GLY A 78 3.02 0.78 -3.64
C GLY A 78 3.70 1.24 -4.94
N ALA A 79 3.90 0.37 -5.91
CA ALA A 79 4.52 0.72 -7.19
C ALA A 79 3.64 1.67 -8.01
N THR A 80 2.34 1.42 -8.10
CA THR A 80 1.41 2.31 -8.79
C THR A 80 1.38 3.69 -8.13
N LYS A 81 1.31 3.77 -6.79
CA LYS A 81 1.39 5.03 -6.04
C LYS A 81 2.70 5.78 -6.31
N LEU A 82 3.84 5.08 -6.34
CA LEU A 82 5.13 5.67 -6.66
C LEU A 82 5.18 6.22 -8.10
N ILE A 83 4.65 5.48 -9.07
CA ILE A 83 4.58 5.95 -10.47
C ILE A 83 3.70 7.19 -10.56
N ILE A 84 2.51 7.17 -9.94
CA ILE A 84 1.61 8.33 -9.91
C ILE A 84 2.34 9.51 -9.28
N PHE A 85 3.00 9.32 -8.14
CA PHE A 85 3.73 10.40 -7.46
C PHE A 85 4.74 11.06 -8.41
N ILE A 86 5.59 10.28 -9.07
CA ILE A 86 6.62 10.80 -9.98
C ILE A 86 5.99 11.52 -11.18
N VAL A 87 4.99 10.91 -11.81
CA VAL A 87 4.37 11.40 -13.05
C VAL A 87 3.48 12.62 -12.80
N ALA A 88 2.74 12.63 -11.70
CA ALA A 88 1.82 13.70 -11.34
C ALA A 88 2.52 14.89 -10.66
N LEU A 89 3.74 14.73 -10.11
CA LEU A 89 4.40 15.77 -9.32
C LEU A 89 4.49 17.10 -10.06
N TYR A 90 4.97 17.07 -11.32
CA TYR A 90 5.12 18.27 -12.14
C TYR A 90 3.78 18.94 -12.48
N PRO A 91 2.80 18.26 -13.11
CA PRO A 91 1.52 18.89 -13.44
C PRO A 91 0.74 19.32 -12.19
N PHE A 92 0.78 18.53 -11.11
CA PHE A 92 0.14 18.88 -9.85
C PHE A 92 0.69 20.18 -9.27
N ILE A 93 2.02 20.31 -9.13
CA ILE A 93 2.62 21.52 -8.57
C ILE A 93 2.28 22.75 -9.42
N ASN A 94 2.40 22.64 -10.74
CA ASN A 94 2.20 23.79 -11.61
C ASN A 94 0.72 24.25 -11.66
N VAL A 95 -0.22 23.31 -11.60
CA VAL A 95 -1.65 23.63 -11.66
C VAL A 95 -2.20 24.07 -10.31
N ALA A 96 -1.85 23.36 -9.22
CA ALA A 96 -2.42 23.61 -7.91
C ALA A 96 -1.77 24.81 -7.20
N PHE A 97 -0.48 25.06 -7.40
CA PHE A 97 0.28 26.06 -6.63
C PHE A 97 0.98 27.12 -7.46
N ARG A 98 1.04 26.97 -8.79
CA ARG A 98 1.64 27.97 -9.69
C ARG A 98 0.61 28.47 -10.68
N THR A 99 1.05 29.19 -11.70
CA THR A 99 0.17 29.92 -12.63
C THR A 99 -0.34 29.08 -13.80
N SER A 100 -0.11 27.77 -13.84
CA SER A 100 -0.53 26.94 -14.96
C SER A 100 -1.98 26.51 -14.86
N ASN A 101 -2.60 26.25 -16.01
CA ASN A 101 -3.94 25.70 -16.14
C ASN A 101 -3.89 24.23 -16.63
N LEU A 102 -5.04 23.55 -16.65
CA LEU A 102 -5.13 22.13 -17.03
C LEU A 102 -4.84 21.88 -18.52
N HIS A 103 -4.99 22.88 -19.39
CA HIS A 103 -4.73 22.79 -20.82
C HIS A 103 -3.31 23.20 -21.21
N ASP A 104 -2.50 23.69 -20.27
CA ASP A 104 -1.10 23.98 -20.52
C ASP A 104 -0.34 22.69 -20.84
N ARG A 105 0.65 22.79 -21.72
CA ARG A 105 1.48 21.66 -22.16
C ARG A 105 2.46 21.24 -21.07
N MET A 106 2.71 19.94 -20.93
CA MET A 106 3.71 19.36 -20.01
C MET A 106 5.14 19.87 -20.24
N GLY A 107 5.43 20.44 -21.41
CA GLY A 107 6.72 21.03 -21.73
C GLY A 107 6.74 21.62 -23.14
N PRO A 108 7.82 22.34 -23.51
CA PRO A 108 7.98 22.87 -24.86
C PRO A 108 7.86 21.76 -25.92
N GLY A 109 7.01 21.96 -26.92
CA GLY A 109 6.77 20.99 -27.99
C GLY A 109 5.89 19.78 -27.63
N SER A 110 5.48 19.61 -26.38
CA SER A 110 4.58 18.52 -25.98
C SER A 110 3.16 18.72 -26.51
N HIS A 111 2.52 17.65 -26.96
CA HIS A 111 1.08 17.61 -27.23
C HIS A 111 0.25 17.22 -26.00
N VAL A 112 0.90 16.66 -24.96
CA VAL A 112 0.27 16.24 -23.71
C VAL A 112 0.12 17.44 -22.79
N THR A 113 -1.09 17.64 -22.27
CA THR A 113 -1.41 18.71 -21.31
C THR A 113 -1.29 18.25 -19.86
N MET A 114 -1.20 19.20 -18.92
CA MET A 114 -1.16 18.88 -17.48
C MET A 114 -2.39 18.08 -17.06
N GLY A 115 -3.56 18.45 -17.58
CA GLY A 115 -4.83 17.82 -17.29
C GLY A 115 -4.95 16.41 -17.88
N ASP A 116 -4.38 16.14 -19.06
CA ASP A 116 -4.29 14.77 -19.60
C ASP A 116 -3.52 13.86 -18.62
N MET A 117 -2.40 14.36 -18.09
CA MET A 117 -1.58 13.58 -17.16
C MET A 117 -2.28 13.36 -15.82
N LEU A 118 -2.88 14.41 -15.25
CA LEU A 118 -3.63 14.29 -13.99
C LEU A 118 -4.85 13.37 -14.13
N LEU A 119 -5.55 13.38 -15.27
CA LEU A 119 -6.65 12.47 -15.57
C LEU A 119 -6.17 11.01 -15.61
N ILE A 120 -5.05 10.72 -16.29
CA ILE A 120 -4.48 9.37 -16.33
C ILE A 120 -4.09 8.93 -14.92
N CYS A 121 -3.41 9.78 -14.15
CA CYS A 121 -3.03 9.51 -12.77
C CYS A 121 -4.24 9.26 -11.86
N ALA A 122 -5.33 10.01 -12.02
CA ALA A 122 -6.58 9.79 -11.28
C ALA A 122 -7.16 8.39 -11.60
N HIS A 123 -7.22 8.01 -12.87
CA HIS A 123 -7.66 6.65 -13.25
C HIS A 123 -6.70 5.55 -12.79
N MET A 124 -5.39 5.82 -12.72
CA MET A 124 -4.42 4.90 -12.10
C MET A 124 -4.72 4.66 -10.63
N LEU A 125 -5.05 5.72 -9.87
CA LEU A 125 -5.43 5.60 -8.46
C LEU A 125 -6.73 4.82 -8.29
N VAL A 126 -7.77 5.17 -9.07
CA VAL A 126 -9.07 4.47 -9.04
C VAL A 126 -8.93 3.00 -9.43
N ALA A 127 -8.22 2.70 -10.52
CA ALA A 127 -8.01 1.33 -10.97
C ALA A 127 -7.27 0.49 -9.92
N MET A 128 -6.29 1.08 -9.23
CA MET A 128 -5.56 0.41 -8.16
C MET A 128 -6.48 0.04 -7.01
N TYR A 129 -7.39 0.92 -6.59
CA TYR A 129 -8.37 0.60 -5.54
C TYR A 129 -9.40 -0.46 -5.97
N ILE A 130 -9.88 -0.39 -7.22
CA ILE A 130 -10.75 -1.45 -7.78
C ILE A 130 -10.01 -2.78 -7.75
N PHE A 131 -8.77 -2.79 -8.23
CA PHE A 131 -7.92 -3.97 -8.24
C PHE A 131 -7.71 -4.53 -6.83
N GLU A 132 -7.41 -3.68 -5.84
CA GLU A 132 -7.22 -4.10 -4.46
C GLU A 132 -8.48 -4.73 -3.86
N LEU A 133 -9.66 -4.14 -4.11
CA LEU A 133 -10.94 -4.66 -3.64
C LEU A 133 -11.27 -6.04 -4.22
N ILE A 134 -10.96 -6.27 -5.50
CA ILE A 134 -11.25 -7.54 -6.18
C ILE A 134 -10.20 -8.61 -5.81
N TYR A 135 -8.93 -8.22 -5.71
CA TYR A 135 -7.83 -9.17 -5.57
C TYR A 135 -7.57 -9.61 -4.12
N ARG A 136 -7.78 -8.72 -3.14
CA ARG A 136 -7.56 -9.06 -1.73
C ARG A 136 -8.67 -9.95 -1.20
N THR A 137 -8.26 -11.02 -0.52
CA THR A 137 -9.21 -11.95 0.12
C THR A 137 -9.85 -11.38 1.39
N ASN A 138 -9.19 -10.39 2.02
CA ASN A 138 -9.63 -9.79 3.27
C ASN A 138 -9.25 -8.31 3.28
N VAL A 139 -10.26 -7.45 3.26
CA VAL A 139 -10.15 -6.01 3.47
C VAL A 139 -11.04 -5.68 4.66
N SER A 140 -10.58 -4.82 5.57
CA SER A 140 -11.42 -4.40 6.69
C SER A 140 -12.62 -3.60 6.16
N PRO A 141 -13.79 -3.63 6.82
CA PRO A 141 -14.94 -2.83 6.39
C PRO A 141 -14.61 -1.35 6.23
N ILE A 142 -13.77 -0.81 7.12
CA ILE A 142 -13.29 0.59 7.04
C ILE A 142 -12.41 0.81 5.81
N GLY A 143 -11.52 -0.13 5.48
CA GLY A 143 -10.72 -0.07 4.26
C GLY A 143 -11.59 -0.18 3.00
N VAL A 144 -12.63 -1.03 3.02
CA VAL A 144 -13.60 -1.12 1.92
C VAL A 144 -14.32 0.20 1.72
N LEU A 145 -14.84 0.81 2.79
CA LEU A 145 -15.50 2.11 2.72
C LEU A 145 -14.56 3.20 2.19
N HIS A 146 -13.31 3.22 2.64
CA HIS A 146 -12.31 4.16 2.14
C HIS A 146 -12.07 3.95 0.63
N HIS A 147 -11.78 2.73 0.18
CA HIS A 147 -11.51 2.45 -1.24
C HIS A 147 -12.73 2.74 -2.13
N VAL A 148 -13.93 2.27 -1.75
CA VAL A 148 -15.17 2.52 -2.49
C VAL A 148 -15.47 4.01 -2.54
N GLY A 149 -15.30 4.71 -1.42
CA GLY A 149 -15.41 6.16 -1.35
C GLY A 149 -14.47 6.83 -2.35
N THR A 150 -13.18 6.46 -2.37
CA THR A 150 -12.18 7.07 -3.25
C THR A 150 -12.54 6.84 -4.72
N ILE A 151 -13.01 5.63 -5.06
CA ILE A 151 -13.47 5.30 -6.41
C ILE A 151 -14.65 6.19 -6.80
N ILE A 152 -15.69 6.29 -5.96
CA ILE A 152 -16.90 7.07 -6.25
C ILE A 152 -16.56 8.57 -6.38
N ILE A 153 -15.83 9.13 -5.42
CA ILE A 153 -15.45 10.56 -5.42
C ILE A 153 -14.58 10.87 -6.65
N GLY A 154 -13.54 10.06 -6.90
CA GLY A 154 -12.64 10.28 -8.04
C GLY A 154 -13.36 10.20 -9.39
N GLN A 155 -14.24 9.21 -9.59
CA GLN A 155 -15.03 9.10 -10.82
C GLN A 155 -16.07 10.21 -10.93
N THR A 156 -16.71 10.62 -9.83
CA THR A 156 -17.66 11.73 -9.80
C THR A 156 -16.97 13.04 -10.20
N ALA A 157 -15.81 13.34 -9.63
CA ALA A 157 -15.03 14.53 -9.97
C ALA A 157 -14.68 14.58 -11.46
N ILE A 158 -14.36 13.45 -12.08
CA ILE A 158 -14.13 13.36 -13.53
C ILE A 158 -15.42 13.59 -14.32
N VAL A 159 -16.52 12.94 -13.95
CA VAL A 159 -17.80 13.05 -14.66
C VAL A 159 -18.37 14.46 -14.62
N LEU A 160 -18.29 15.16 -13.49
CA LEU A 160 -18.77 16.54 -13.36
C LEU A 160 -18.10 17.47 -14.38
N THR A 161 -16.85 17.19 -14.75
CA THR A 161 -16.09 18.01 -15.71
C THR A 161 -16.55 17.84 -17.16
N LEU A 162 -17.41 16.86 -17.44
CA LEU A 162 -18.04 16.67 -18.75
C LEU A 162 -19.25 17.59 -18.97
N ASN A 163 -19.88 18.09 -17.91
CA ASN A 163 -21.06 18.97 -17.99
C ASN A 163 -20.80 20.34 -17.33
N LEU A 164 -19.83 21.07 -17.87
CA LEU A 164 -19.37 22.36 -17.31
C LEU A 164 -20.45 23.44 -17.25
N ILE A 165 -21.49 23.36 -18.10
CA ILE A 165 -22.58 24.34 -18.14
C ILE A 165 -23.50 24.18 -16.93
N GLY A 166 -23.68 22.95 -16.44
CA GLY A 166 -24.47 22.67 -15.23
C GLY A 166 -23.67 22.73 -13.93
N GLU A 167 -22.35 22.55 -14.00
CA GLU A 167 -21.51 22.28 -12.82
C GLU A 167 -20.35 23.29 -12.71
N SER A 168 -20.62 24.46 -12.11
CA SER A 168 -19.63 25.53 -11.92
C SER A 168 -18.43 25.11 -11.05
N ASP A 169 -18.65 24.10 -10.20
CA ASP A 169 -17.68 23.59 -9.22
C ASP A 169 -16.74 22.51 -9.78
N ALA A 170 -17.05 21.96 -10.97
CA ALA A 170 -16.43 20.73 -11.47
C ALA A 170 -14.90 20.78 -11.51
N THR A 171 -14.33 21.88 -12.01
CA THR A 171 -12.87 22.02 -12.11
C THR A 171 -12.21 22.12 -10.73
N ILE A 172 -12.84 22.83 -9.79
CA ILE A 172 -12.30 22.99 -8.44
C ILE A 172 -12.40 21.68 -7.68
N GLU A 173 -13.51 20.97 -7.80
CA GLU A 173 -13.69 19.64 -7.20
C GLU A 173 -12.64 18.66 -7.70
N PHE A 174 -12.35 18.65 -9.00
CA PHE A 174 -11.27 17.84 -9.54
C PHE A 174 -9.91 18.22 -8.94
N LEU A 175 -9.59 19.52 -8.86
CA LEU A 175 -8.34 19.96 -8.23
C LEU A 175 -8.26 19.57 -6.75
N LEU A 176 -9.35 19.72 -6.00
CA LEU A 176 -9.42 19.31 -4.60
C LEU A 176 -9.19 17.81 -4.46
N CYS A 177 -9.79 17.00 -5.35
CA CYS A 177 -9.53 15.56 -5.44
C CYS A 177 -8.07 15.24 -5.77
N THR A 178 -7.39 16.03 -6.61
CA THR A 178 -5.95 15.82 -6.86
C THR A 178 -5.08 16.13 -5.64
N VAL A 179 -5.42 17.16 -4.87
CA VAL A 179 -4.75 17.46 -3.59
C VAL A 179 -4.99 16.32 -2.61
N TRP A 180 -6.23 15.83 -2.53
CA TRP A 180 -6.57 14.68 -1.70
C TRP A 180 -5.77 13.43 -2.08
N GLY A 181 -5.75 13.09 -3.37
CA GLY A 181 -5.00 11.96 -3.90
C GLY A 181 -3.50 12.07 -3.66
N ALA A 182 -2.93 13.28 -3.69
CA ALA A 182 -1.52 13.49 -3.37
C ALA A 182 -1.19 13.15 -1.91
N PHE A 183 -2.03 13.60 -0.96
CA PHE A 183 -1.87 13.25 0.45
C PHE A 183 -2.09 11.77 0.71
N ASP A 184 -3.12 11.18 0.09
CA ASP A 184 -3.39 9.75 0.17
C ASP A 184 -2.17 8.92 -0.28
N ILE A 185 -1.59 9.26 -1.43
CA ILE A 185 -0.38 8.60 -1.93
C ILE A 185 0.76 8.69 -0.91
N VAL A 186 1.04 9.87 -0.36
CA VAL A 186 2.14 10.08 0.59
C VAL A 186 1.88 9.35 1.92
N ALA A 187 0.67 9.47 2.47
CA ALA A 187 0.30 8.91 3.76
C ALA A 187 0.20 7.38 3.72
N GLU A 188 -0.34 6.81 2.64
CA GLU A 188 -0.55 5.36 2.51
C GLU A 188 0.67 4.60 1.96
N PHE A 189 1.66 5.29 1.38
CA PHE A 189 2.84 4.61 0.82
C PHE A 189 3.67 3.86 1.87
N LEU A 190 3.97 4.52 3.01
CA LEU A 190 4.74 3.88 4.09
C LEU A 190 4.01 2.67 4.71
N PRO A 191 2.71 2.72 5.02
CA PRO A 191 1.92 1.54 5.37
C PRO A 191 2.14 0.32 4.48
N HIS A 192 2.17 0.48 3.16
CA HIS A 192 2.41 -0.63 2.24
C HIS A 192 3.81 -1.23 2.43
N ILE A 193 4.84 -0.38 2.53
CA ILE A 193 6.22 -0.82 2.79
C ILE A 193 6.28 -1.57 4.13
N SER A 194 5.64 -1.04 5.17
CA SER A 194 5.65 -1.62 6.52
C SER A 194 5.04 -3.02 6.57
N ILE A 195 3.95 -3.27 5.84
CA ILE A 195 3.36 -4.61 5.78
C ILE A 195 4.22 -5.57 4.93
N VAL A 196 4.91 -5.08 3.90
CA VAL A 196 5.90 -5.89 3.16
C VAL A 196 7.06 -6.29 4.08
N LEU A 197 7.64 -5.33 4.80
CA LEU A 197 8.73 -5.58 5.76
C LEU A 197 8.31 -6.51 6.89
N TYR A 198 7.07 -6.38 7.38
CA TYR A 198 6.49 -7.29 8.38
C TYR A 198 6.52 -8.75 7.94
N ARG A 199 6.26 -9.02 6.66
CA ARG A 199 6.29 -10.39 6.11
C ARG A 199 7.70 -10.87 5.81
N LEU A 200 8.64 -9.96 5.52
CA LEU A 200 10.03 -10.32 5.20
C LEU A 200 10.90 -10.61 6.42
N TYR A 201 10.54 -10.03 7.58
CA TYR A 201 11.32 -10.08 8.82
C TYR A 201 10.45 -10.35 10.06
N PRO A 202 9.67 -11.46 10.09
CA PRO A 202 8.69 -11.71 11.16
C PRO A 202 9.29 -11.76 12.57
N GLU A 203 10.51 -12.29 12.70
CA GLU A 203 11.24 -12.45 13.97
C GLU A 203 12.00 -11.17 14.40
N SER A 204 12.11 -10.16 13.53
CA SER A 204 12.89 -8.95 13.84
C SER A 204 12.06 -7.93 14.61
N HIS A 205 11.60 -8.29 15.81
CA HIS A 205 10.62 -7.50 16.57
C HIS A 205 11.07 -6.07 16.88
N HIS A 206 12.35 -5.85 17.19
CA HIS A 206 12.90 -4.50 17.40
C HIS A 206 12.81 -3.62 16.16
N PHE A 207 13.14 -4.18 14.99
CA PHE A 207 13.05 -3.48 13.71
C PHE A 207 11.58 -3.17 13.37
N LEU A 208 10.72 -4.19 13.42
CA LEU A 208 9.29 -4.04 13.13
C LEU A 208 8.60 -3.04 14.06
N ARG A 209 8.97 -3.02 15.35
CA ARG A 209 8.49 -2.02 16.30
C ARG A 209 8.80 -0.60 15.82
N ARG A 210 10.04 -0.32 15.40
CA ARG A 210 10.41 1.00 14.88
C ARG A 210 9.65 1.35 13.60
N VAL A 211 9.56 0.42 12.67
CA VAL A 211 8.83 0.58 11.40
C VAL A 211 7.36 0.95 11.66
N PHE A 212 6.66 0.22 12.51
CA PHE A 212 5.26 0.50 12.81
C PHE A 212 5.04 1.81 13.59
N LEU A 213 5.99 2.20 14.45
CA LEU A 213 5.94 3.49 15.12
C LEU A 213 6.07 4.64 14.11
N ILE A 214 7.06 4.55 13.21
CA ILE A 214 7.25 5.54 12.15
C ILE A 214 6.00 5.62 11.28
N SER A 215 5.46 4.48 10.83
CA SER A 215 4.22 4.48 10.05
C SER A 215 3.06 5.12 10.78
N ALA A 216 2.82 4.78 12.06
CA ALA A 216 1.73 5.35 12.83
C ALA A 216 1.86 6.88 12.99
N ILE A 217 3.08 7.38 13.24
CA ILE A 217 3.34 8.81 13.37
C ILE A 217 3.17 9.51 12.02
N THR A 218 3.77 8.98 10.96
CA THR A 218 3.71 9.61 9.63
C THR A 218 2.29 9.60 9.07
N THR A 219 1.51 8.53 9.24
CA THR A 219 0.11 8.52 8.81
C THR A 219 -0.73 9.53 9.60
N PHE A 220 -0.52 9.62 10.92
CA PHE A 220 -1.24 10.57 11.77
C PHE A 220 -0.92 12.03 11.42
N LEU A 221 0.37 12.36 11.28
CA LEU A 221 0.80 13.69 10.85
C LEU A 221 0.35 14.00 9.42
N GLY A 222 0.38 13.00 8.53
CA GLY A 222 -0.14 13.09 7.17
C GLY A 222 -1.61 13.51 7.16
N THR A 223 -2.47 12.86 7.95
CA THR A 223 -3.89 13.22 8.06
C THR A 223 -4.09 14.64 8.61
N ILE A 224 -3.28 15.08 9.58
CA ILE A 224 -3.36 16.46 10.09
C ILE A 224 -2.98 17.46 9.00
N MET A 225 -1.86 17.24 8.31
CA MET A 225 -1.40 18.11 7.23
C MET A 225 -2.40 18.16 6.08
N GLU A 226 -2.91 17.00 5.65
CA GLU A 226 -3.97 16.89 4.65
C GLU A 226 -5.17 17.73 5.07
N THR A 227 -5.67 17.55 6.29
CA THR A 227 -6.81 18.30 6.82
C THR A 227 -6.56 19.79 6.80
N SER A 228 -5.40 20.25 7.28
CA SER A 228 -5.05 21.67 7.25
C SER A 228 -5.03 22.24 5.83
N VAL A 229 -4.44 21.53 4.86
CA VAL A 229 -4.36 21.98 3.47
C VAL A 229 -5.73 21.95 2.80
N ILE A 230 -6.49 20.87 2.95
CA ILE A 230 -7.84 20.74 2.37
C ILE A 230 -8.76 21.85 2.89
N PHE A 231 -8.80 22.10 4.20
CA PHE A 231 -9.63 23.17 4.75
C PHE A 231 -9.13 24.57 4.38
N TYR A 232 -7.82 24.76 4.20
CA TYR A 232 -7.27 26.01 3.66
C TYR A 232 -7.75 26.25 2.22
N PHE A 233 -7.63 25.25 1.33
CA PHE A 233 -8.10 25.34 -0.06
C PHE A 233 -9.62 25.54 -0.13
N PHE A 234 -10.36 24.74 0.63
CA PHE A 234 -11.81 24.79 0.69
C PHE A 234 -12.31 26.15 1.20
N GLY A 235 -11.73 26.66 2.30
CA GLY A 235 -12.06 27.97 2.86
C GLY A 235 -11.69 29.13 1.93
N SER A 236 -10.54 29.04 1.25
CA SER A 236 -10.11 30.03 0.25
C SER A 236 -11.06 30.11 -0.95
N LEU A 237 -11.80 29.02 -1.22
CA LEU A 237 -12.75 28.89 -2.33
C LEU A 237 -14.22 28.97 -1.88
N TRP A 238 -14.47 29.34 -0.62
CA TRP A 238 -15.80 29.33 0.00
C TRP A 238 -16.91 29.98 -0.83
N TYR A 239 -16.62 31.12 -1.46
CA TYR A 239 -17.61 31.86 -2.23
C TYR A 239 -17.96 31.22 -3.58
N ARG A 240 -17.10 30.34 -4.11
CA ARG A 240 -17.31 29.67 -5.40
C ARG A 240 -18.15 28.42 -5.26
N TRP A 241 -18.01 27.70 -4.15
CA TRP A 241 -18.74 26.47 -3.92
C TRP A 241 -20.26 26.68 -3.88
N SER A 242 -20.98 25.86 -4.62
CA SER A 242 -22.42 25.70 -4.43
C SER A 242 -22.73 25.16 -3.03
N LEU A 243 -23.98 25.33 -2.60
CA LEU A 243 -24.41 24.87 -1.28
C LEU A 243 -24.24 23.36 -1.09
N ALA A 244 -24.41 22.57 -2.16
CA ALA A 244 -24.23 21.13 -2.11
C ALA A 244 -22.80 20.76 -1.67
N PHE A 245 -21.78 21.29 -2.37
CA PHE A 245 -20.36 21.05 -2.04
C PHE A 245 -19.94 21.65 -0.69
N LYS A 246 -20.57 22.75 -0.26
CA LYS A 246 -20.36 23.30 1.09
C LYS A 246 -20.71 22.31 2.20
N ILE A 247 -21.65 21.40 1.94
CA ILE A 247 -22.14 20.41 2.91
C ILE A 247 -21.43 19.07 2.68
N THR A 248 -21.38 18.58 1.44
CA THR A 248 -20.87 17.24 1.14
C THR A 248 -19.37 17.14 1.34
N THR A 249 -18.59 18.12 0.87
CA THR A 249 -17.12 18.06 0.93
C THR A 249 -16.59 17.95 2.37
N PRO A 250 -17.02 18.77 3.35
CA PRO A 250 -16.58 18.60 4.75
C PRO A 250 -17.03 17.27 5.38
N LEU A 251 -18.24 16.80 5.06
CA LEU A 251 -18.73 15.51 5.57
C LEU A 251 -17.89 14.34 5.06
N LEU A 252 -17.59 14.34 3.75
CA LEU A 252 -16.71 13.34 3.13
C LEU A 252 -15.30 13.42 3.73
N HIS A 253 -14.74 14.62 3.89
CA HIS A 253 -13.43 14.81 4.50
C HIS A 253 -13.36 14.24 5.92
N CYS A 254 -14.38 14.51 6.75
CA CYS A 254 -14.47 13.95 8.10
C CYS A 254 -14.53 12.41 8.09
N ALA A 255 -15.31 11.82 7.21
CA ALA A 255 -15.43 10.36 7.10
C ALA A 255 -14.10 9.70 6.70
N PHE A 256 -13.39 10.28 5.74
CA PHE A 256 -12.09 9.82 5.29
C PHE A 256 -10.98 10.04 6.32
N SER A 257 -10.96 11.20 6.97
CA SER A 257 -10.05 11.47 8.09
C SER A 257 -10.22 10.42 9.18
N ALA A 258 -11.46 10.04 9.52
CA ALA A 258 -11.72 8.97 10.47
C ALA A 258 -11.17 7.62 9.99
N CYS A 259 -11.29 7.29 8.69
CA CYS A 259 -10.71 6.08 8.11
C CYS A 259 -9.17 6.07 8.18
N GLN A 260 -8.51 7.18 7.86
CA GLN A 260 -7.04 7.29 7.94
C GLN A 260 -6.54 7.23 9.40
N LEU A 261 -7.24 7.90 10.33
CA LEU A 261 -6.93 7.82 11.76
C LEU A 261 -7.12 6.40 12.30
N HIS A 262 -8.10 5.65 11.80
CA HIS A 262 -8.22 4.23 12.10
C HIS A 262 -6.98 3.45 11.64
N GLY A 263 -6.46 3.71 10.43
CA GLY A 263 -5.20 3.14 9.95
C GLY A 263 -4.03 3.43 10.89
N SER A 264 -3.88 4.69 11.31
CA SER A 264 -2.86 5.11 12.29
C SER A 264 -2.97 4.33 13.61
N ARG A 265 -4.19 4.14 14.11
CA ARG A 265 -4.46 3.34 15.32
C ARG A 265 -4.09 1.87 15.14
N VAL A 266 -4.29 1.29 13.95
CA VAL A 266 -3.88 -0.09 13.66
C VAL A 266 -2.36 -0.24 13.74
N PHE A 267 -1.60 0.66 13.11
CA PHE A 267 -0.13 0.63 13.20
C PHE A 267 0.38 0.84 14.62
N TRP A 268 -0.25 1.74 15.39
CA TRP A 268 0.07 1.90 16.80
C TRP A 268 -0.14 0.61 17.61
N LYS A 269 -1.24 -0.11 17.36
CA LYS A 269 -1.47 -1.43 17.99
C LYS A 269 -0.43 -2.46 17.56
N MET A 270 -0.01 -2.46 16.30
CA MET A 270 1.07 -3.35 15.83
C MET A 270 2.41 -3.00 16.50
N TYR A 271 2.73 -1.73 16.66
CA TYR A 271 3.88 -1.26 17.46
C TYR A 271 3.85 -1.80 18.89
N GLN A 272 2.70 -1.66 19.59
CA GLN A 272 2.53 -2.18 20.94
C GLN A 272 2.66 -3.71 21.00
N LYS A 273 2.12 -4.43 20.00
CA LYS A 273 2.25 -5.89 19.88
C LYS A 273 3.70 -6.31 19.78
N GLN A 274 4.50 -5.66 18.93
CA GLN A 274 5.94 -5.97 18.81
C GLN A 274 6.68 -5.71 20.13
N GLY A 275 6.31 -4.65 20.87
CA GLY A 275 6.85 -4.40 22.21
C GLY A 275 6.55 -5.51 23.22
N ARG A 276 5.37 -6.15 23.13
CA ARG A 276 5.02 -7.29 23.98
C ARG A 276 5.83 -8.54 23.63
N LEU A 277 6.07 -8.81 22.35
CA LEU A 277 6.85 -9.97 21.90
C LEU A 277 8.30 -9.88 22.38
N ILE A 278 8.94 -8.71 22.25
CA ILE A 278 10.30 -8.47 22.77
C ILE A 278 10.39 -8.78 24.28
N LYS A 279 9.37 -8.38 25.05
CA LYS A 279 9.35 -8.65 26.49
C LYS A 279 9.23 -10.16 26.76
N GLN A 280 8.38 -10.86 26.01
CA GLN A 280 8.20 -12.31 26.17
C GLN A 280 9.46 -13.10 25.84
N GLU A 281 10.21 -12.72 24.80
CA GLU A 281 11.51 -13.31 24.47
C GLU A 281 12.52 -13.09 25.60
N ALA A 282 12.63 -11.86 26.10
CA ALA A 282 13.55 -11.55 27.20
C ALA A 282 13.20 -12.30 28.51
N ASP A 283 11.91 -12.45 28.82
CA ASP A 283 11.44 -13.19 29.98
C ASP A 283 11.74 -14.71 29.84
N MET A 284 11.62 -15.27 28.63
CA MET A 284 11.93 -16.67 28.31
C MET A 284 13.44 -16.96 28.35
N GLU A 285 14.27 -16.07 27.79
CA GLU A 285 15.72 -16.18 27.89
C GLU A 285 16.19 -16.12 29.36
N ALA A 286 15.55 -15.27 30.17
CA ALA A 286 15.84 -15.17 31.59
C ALA A 286 15.42 -16.44 32.37
N SER A 287 14.33 -17.11 32.00
CA SER A 287 13.92 -18.38 32.64
C SER A 287 14.86 -19.52 32.29
N VAL A 288 15.20 -19.70 31.00
CA VAL A 288 16.15 -20.73 30.55
C VAL A 288 17.52 -20.55 31.21
N ARG A 289 17.99 -19.30 31.32
CA ARG A 289 19.27 -19.00 32.01
C ARG A 289 19.23 -19.32 33.51
N LYS A 290 18.07 -19.16 34.17
CA LYS A 290 17.91 -19.53 35.59
C LYS A 290 17.89 -21.04 35.76
N GLU A 291 17.17 -21.76 34.89
CA GLU A 291 17.11 -23.23 34.91
C GLU A 291 18.50 -23.84 34.67
N GLY A 292 19.25 -23.39 33.67
CA GLY A 292 20.60 -23.89 33.41
C GLY A 292 21.57 -23.66 34.58
N LYS A 293 21.46 -22.53 35.30
CA LYS A 293 22.24 -22.28 36.52
C LYS A 293 21.82 -23.18 37.67
N LEU A 294 20.53 -23.50 37.79
CA LEU A 294 20.02 -24.40 38.82
C LEU A 294 20.52 -25.83 38.57
N GLU A 295 20.50 -26.27 37.31
CA GLU A 295 21.01 -27.57 36.89
C GLU A 295 22.51 -27.69 37.16
N GLU A 296 23.31 -26.67 36.82
CA GLU A 296 24.74 -26.62 37.13
C GLU A 296 25.03 -26.69 38.64
N GLN A 297 24.21 -26.03 39.47
CA GLN A 297 24.32 -26.08 40.93
C GLN A 297 23.90 -27.43 41.53
N LEU A 298 22.97 -28.15 40.89
CA LEU A 298 22.47 -29.45 41.36
C LEU A 298 23.35 -30.62 40.90
N THR A 299 24.21 -30.44 39.88
CA THR A 299 25.21 -31.45 39.51
C THR A 299 26.31 -31.58 40.56
N PRO A 300 26.51 -32.77 41.19
CA PRO A 300 27.55 -32.97 42.18
C PRO A 300 28.96 -32.76 41.58
N PRO A 301 29.90 -32.14 42.32
CA PRO A 301 31.28 -32.01 41.89
C PRO A 301 31.92 -33.41 41.78
N GLY A 302 31.99 -33.94 40.55
CA GLY A 302 32.51 -35.28 40.24
C GLY A 302 31.83 -35.99 39.07
N ILE A 303 30.56 -35.68 38.77
CA ILE A 303 29.79 -36.37 37.69
C ILE A 303 29.91 -35.65 36.33
N SER A 304 30.14 -34.34 36.33
CA SER A 304 30.30 -33.53 35.10
C SER A 304 31.42 -34.05 34.17
N ASN A 305 32.53 -34.53 34.73
CA ASN A 305 33.64 -35.11 33.95
C ASN A 305 33.32 -36.49 33.35
N LEU A 306 32.38 -37.26 33.92
CA LEU A 306 31.98 -38.57 33.41
C LEU A 306 31.10 -38.45 32.15
N TYR A 307 30.18 -37.48 32.13
CA TYR A 307 29.33 -37.22 30.95
C TYR A 307 30.11 -36.61 29.77
N LYS A 308 31.12 -35.76 30.06
CA LYS A 308 31.96 -35.18 29.00
C LYS A 308 32.81 -36.24 28.29
N ASN A 309 33.35 -37.20 29.05
CA ASN A 309 34.16 -38.31 28.50
C ASN A 309 33.32 -39.38 27.77
N TYR A 310 32.04 -39.57 28.12
CA TYR A 310 31.16 -40.54 27.45
C TYR A 310 30.73 -40.05 26.05
N ASN A 311 30.51 -38.75 25.87
CA ASN A 311 30.17 -38.19 24.56
C ASN A 311 31.37 -38.11 23.60
N GLU A 312 32.59 -37.87 24.09
CA GLU A 312 33.80 -37.86 23.23
C GLU A 312 34.18 -39.28 22.76
N SER A 313 33.88 -40.32 23.53
CA SER A 313 34.16 -41.72 23.15
C SER A 313 33.13 -42.32 22.18
N THR A 314 31.94 -41.72 22.06
CA THR A 314 30.87 -42.23 21.16
C THR A 314 30.92 -41.61 19.75
N VAL A 315 31.54 -40.43 19.58
CA VAL A 315 31.63 -39.73 18.28
C VAL A 315 32.76 -40.26 17.38
N VAL A 316 33.71 -41.04 17.91
CA VAL A 316 34.82 -41.62 17.12
C VAL A 316 34.45 -42.98 16.48
N GLY A 317 33.22 -43.50 16.68
CA GLY A 317 32.84 -44.85 16.25
C GLY A 317 31.95 -45.01 15.02
N SER A 318 31.39 -43.94 14.44
CA SER A 318 30.31 -44.08 13.42
C SER A 318 30.59 -43.42 12.07
N ALA A 319 31.87 -43.25 11.69
CA ALA A 319 32.23 -42.67 10.38
C ALA A 319 32.43 -43.70 9.24
N ASP A 320 32.44 -45.01 9.51
CA ASP A 320 32.96 -46.01 8.54
C ASP A 320 31.99 -47.09 8.04
N TYR A 321 30.68 -46.96 8.25
CA TYR A 321 29.73 -47.90 7.66
C TYR A 321 28.53 -47.18 7.06
N LEU A 322 28.57 -46.98 5.74
CA LEU A 322 27.46 -47.26 4.80
C LEU A 322 27.83 -46.71 3.39
N GLN A 323 28.80 -47.37 2.75
CA GLN A 323 28.78 -47.51 1.29
C GLN A 323 28.19 -48.89 0.98
N HIS A 324 26.92 -48.93 0.57
CA HIS A 324 26.42 -50.02 -0.27
C HIS A 324 25.17 -49.57 -1.04
N ASP A 325 25.39 -49.28 -2.32
CA ASP A 325 24.41 -49.50 -3.40
C ASP A 325 24.36 -51.03 -3.64
N PRO A 326 23.19 -51.67 -3.82
CA PRO A 326 22.66 -51.80 -5.19
C PRO A 326 21.13 -51.85 -5.32
N SER A 327 20.65 -51.27 -6.42
CA SER A 327 19.57 -51.72 -7.30
C SER A 327 18.84 -53.05 -6.98
N THR A 328 17.51 -53.04 -6.90
CA THR A 328 16.56 -53.86 -7.71
C THR A 328 15.10 -53.78 -7.22
N SER A 329 14.18 -53.46 -8.16
CA SER A 329 12.76 -53.91 -8.24
C SER A 329 11.81 -53.48 -7.09
N SER A 330 10.49 -53.38 -7.18
CA SER A 330 9.46 -53.56 -8.20
C SER A 330 8.17 -52.93 -7.62
N THR A 331 7.36 -52.31 -8.47
CA THR A 331 5.87 -52.27 -8.49
C THR A 331 5.04 -52.26 -7.18
N ALA A 332 4.23 -51.20 -6.99
CA ALA A 332 2.82 -51.25 -6.55
C ALA A 332 2.22 -49.83 -6.66
N GLN A 333 1.54 -49.47 -7.76
CA GLN A 333 0.07 -49.42 -7.86
C GLN A 333 -0.68 -49.27 -6.52
N LEU A 334 -1.26 -48.09 -6.29
CA LEU A 334 -2.49 -47.91 -5.52
C LEU A 334 -3.27 -46.73 -6.13
N THR A 335 -4.21 -47.10 -6.98
CA THR A 335 -5.37 -46.32 -7.41
C THR A 335 -6.32 -46.11 -6.23
N HIS A 336 -6.84 -44.90 -6.06
CA HIS A 336 -8.09 -44.64 -5.33
C HIS A 336 -8.83 -43.46 -5.99
N PRO A 337 -10.16 -43.39 -5.85
CA PRO A 337 -11.07 -43.21 -6.96
C PRO A 337 -11.71 -41.82 -6.96
N GLU A 338 -12.27 -41.46 -8.10
CA GLU A 338 -13.36 -40.52 -8.22
C GLU A 338 -14.51 -40.94 -7.28
N ASP A 339 -15.04 -39.99 -6.52
CA ASP A 339 -16.47 -40.00 -6.20
C ASP A 339 -17.02 -38.58 -6.40
N ALA A 340 -17.85 -38.50 -7.43
CA ALA A 340 -18.80 -37.44 -7.71
C ALA A 340 -20.08 -37.66 -6.90
N HIS A 341 -21.01 -36.70 -7.02
CA HIS A 341 -22.37 -36.63 -6.46
C HIS A 341 -22.48 -35.95 -5.07
N THR A 342 -23.38 -35.01 -4.80
CA THR A 342 -24.51 -34.43 -5.55
C THR A 342 -25.05 -33.19 -4.81
N LYS A 343 -25.59 -32.23 -5.57
CA LYS A 343 -26.82 -31.42 -5.34
C LYS A 343 -27.08 -30.79 -3.97
N SER A 344 -27.12 -29.45 -3.97
CA SER A 344 -28.32 -28.65 -3.67
C SER A 344 -28.27 -27.34 -4.43
#